data_AF-A0A444MRU9-F1
#
_entry.id   AF-A0A444MRU9-F1
#
_cell.length_a   1.000
_cell.length_b   1.000
_cell.length_c   1.000
_cell.angle_alpha   90.00
_cell.angle_beta   90.00
_cell.angle_gamma   90.00
#
_symmetry.space_group_name_H-M   'P 1'
#
loop_
_entity.id
_entity.type
_entity.pdbx_description
1 polymer ?
#
loop_
_entity_poly.entity_id
_entity_poly.type
_entity_poly.pdbx_seq_one_letter_code
_entity_poly.pdbx_strand_id
1 'polypeptide(L)'
;MKAVAYSVLDFEKEYFAKANKKKHDITLIANPLTVDTVHYAQGKEAIIMPEGFRIPEDITQKLCNMGINYIITRPAGADISNLQETAEQIIKDLDTANEDNRLLPAS
;
A
#
# COMPACT_ATOMS: atom_id res chain seq x y z
N MET A 1 -4.31 -9.52 -6.06
CA MET A 1 -5.22 -8.69 -5.26
C MET A 1 -5.33 -7.29 -5.85
N LYS A 2 -6.33 -6.53 -5.41
CA LYS A 2 -6.46 -5.09 -5.68
C LYS A 2 -5.86 -4.29 -4.54
N ALA A 3 -4.96 -3.35 -4.84
CA ALA A 3 -4.27 -2.53 -3.86
C ALA A 3 -4.19 -1.06 -4.27
N VAL A 4 -4.01 -0.17 -3.29
CA VAL A 4 -3.69 1.24 -3.52
C VAL A 4 -2.44 1.62 -2.73
N ALA A 5 -1.48 2.24 -3.40
CA ALA A 5 -0.30 2.82 -2.77
C ALA A 5 -0.47 4.33 -2.64
N TYR A 6 -0.24 4.87 -1.44
CA TYR A 6 -0.30 6.32 -1.17
C TYR A 6 1.11 6.92 -1.07
N SER A 7 1.18 8.24 -1.23
CA SER A 7 2.43 9.02 -1.18
C SER A 7 3.51 8.51 -2.15
N VAL A 8 3.12 7.97 -3.31
CA VAL A 8 4.07 7.39 -4.27
C VAL A 8 4.80 8.49 -5.02
N LEU A 9 6.13 8.47 -4.97
CA LEU A 9 6.99 9.40 -5.70
C LEU A 9 7.07 9.01 -7.18
N ASP A 10 7.28 10.00 -8.05
CA ASP A 10 7.23 9.77 -9.50
C ASP A 10 8.24 8.72 -9.98
N PHE A 11 9.43 8.70 -9.41
CA PHE A 11 10.47 7.74 -9.77
C PHE A 11 10.14 6.30 -9.32
N GLU A 12 9.28 6.10 -8.32
CA GLU A 12 8.91 4.77 -7.83
C GLU A 12 7.95 4.04 -8.79
N LYS A 13 7.19 4.80 -9.60
CA LYS A 13 6.14 4.26 -10.47
C LYS A 13 6.66 3.21 -11.46
N GLU A 14 7.86 3.43 -12.01
CA GLU A 14 8.47 2.48 -12.95
C GLU A 14 8.84 1.16 -12.26
N TYR A 15 9.35 1.22 -11.02
CA TYR A 15 9.73 0.03 -10.26
C TYR A 15 8.50 -0.78 -9.84
N PHE A 16 7.41 -0.12 -9.42
CA PHE A 16 6.14 -0.79 -9.19
C PHE A 16 5.65 -1.52 -10.44
N ALA A 17 5.69 -0.88 -11.61
CA ALA A 17 5.27 -1.51 -12.87
C ALA A 17 6.13 -2.73 -13.23
N LYS A 18 7.47 -2.61 -13.10
CA LYS A 18 8.43 -3.68 -13.39
C LYS A 18 8.29 -4.88 -12.47
N ALA A 19 8.21 -4.64 -11.16
CA ALA A 19 8.09 -5.70 -10.15
C ALA A 19 6.74 -6.42 -10.25
N ASN A 20 5.64 -5.67 -10.43
CA ASN A 20 4.29 -6.22 -10.42
C ASN A 20 4.00 -7.14 -11.62
N LYS A 21 4.58 -6.86 -12.80
CA LYS A 21 4.35 -7.64 -14.04
C LYS A 21 2.85 -7.90 -14.33
N LYS A 22 1.98 -6.93 -13.99
CA LYS A 22 0.50 -6.99 -14.09
C LYS A 22 -0.17 -8.08 -13.23
N LYS A 23 0.51 -8.61 -12.19
CA LYS A 23 -0.02 -9.63 -11.29
C LYS A 23 -1.12 -9.11 -10.38
N HIS A 24 -0.94 -7.90 -9.85
CA HIS A 24 -1.90 -7.21 -9.00
C HIS A 24 -2.44 -5.96 -9.69
N ASP A 25 -3.64 -5.56 -9.31
CA ASP A 25 -4.23 -4.28 -9.72
C ASP A 25 -3.86 -3.23 -8.67
N ILE A 26 -2.74 -2.53 -8.91
CA ILE A 26 -2.18 -1.54 -7.99
C ILE A 26 -2.46 -0.14 -8.53
N THR A 27 -3.23 0.63 -7.79
CA THR A 27 -3.43 2.06 -8.05
C THR A 27 -2.37 2.86 -7.31
N LEU A 28 -1.60 3.70 -8.03
CA LEU A 28 -0.55 4.53 -7.45
C LEU A 28 -1.06 5.96 -7.28
N ILE A 29 -1.10 6.45 -6.03
CA ILE A 29 -1.57 7.78 -5.66
C ILE A 29 -0.37 8.57 -5.10
N ALA A 30 -0.10 9.73 -5.69
CA ALA A 30 0.97 10.62 -5.23
C ALA A 30 0.61 11.34 -3.93
N ASN A 31 -0.69 11.54 -3.68
CA ASN A 31 -1.20 12.20 -2.48
C ASN A 31 -1.11 11.28 -1.25
N PRO A 32 -0.96 11.86 -0.05
CA PRO A 32 -1.05 11.11 1.20
C PRO A 32 -2.46 10.56 1.44
N LEU A 33 -2.56 9.55 2.28
CA LEU A 33 -3.83 9.05 2.80
C LEU A 33 -4.42 10.07 3.79
N THR A 34 -5.55 10.66 3.42
CA THR A 34 -6.32 11.61 4.21
C THR A 34 -7.82 11.29 4.08
N VAL A 35 -8.66 12.01 4.83
CA VAL A 35 -10.12 11.91 4.68
C VAL A 35 -10.59 12.20 3.25
N ASP A 36 -9.89 13.07 2.53
CA ASP A 36 -10.23 13.44 1.16
C ASP A 36 -9.77 12.40 0.13
N THR A 37 -8.74 11.62 0.44
CA THR A 37 -8.13 10.66 -0.50
C THR A 37 -8.43 9.20 -0.17
N VAL A 38 -9.00 8.90 1.00
CA VAL A 38 -9.35 7.53 1.45
C VAL A 38 -10.25 6.80 0.46
N HIS A 39 -11.07 7.52 -0.30
CA HIS A 39 -11.96 6.95 -1.31
C HIS A 39 -11.24 6.17 -2.42
N TYR A 40 -9.93 6.41 -2.65
CA TYR A 40 -9.14 5.60 -3.59
C TYR A 40 -8.96 4.15 -3.13
N ALA A 41 -9.19 3.84 -1.85
CA ALA A 41 -9.18 2.49 -1.31
C ALA A 41 -10.46 1.69 -1.63
N GLN A 42 -11.52 2.34 -2.12
CA GLN A 42 -12.80 1.68 -2.37
C GLN A 42 -12.66 0.50 -3.34
N GLY A 43 -13.20 -0.66 -2.95
CA GLY A 43 -13.19 -1.88 -3.77
C GLY A 43 -11.83 -2.56 -3.90
N LYS A 44 -10.90 -2.24 -2.98
CA LYS A 44 -9.57 -2.84 -2.87
C LYS A 44 -9.47 -3.69 -1.61
N GLU A 45 -8.43 -4.50 -1.55
CA GLU A 45 -8.20 -5.47 -0.46
C GLU A 45 -7.05 -5.01 0.46
N ALA A 46 -6.12 -4.22 -0.07
CA ALA A 46 -4.94 -3.74 0.63
C ALA A 46 -4.61 -2.27 0.35
N ILE A 47 -3.93 -1.65 1.31
CA ILE A 47 -3.22 -0.39 1.13
C ILE A 47 -1.70 -0.59 1.27
N ILE A 48 -0.91 0.21 0.56
CA ILE A 48 0.54 0.24 0.66
C ILE A 48 0.95 1.62 1.18
N MET A 49 1.62 1.66 2.32
CA MET A 49 1.96 2.88 3.05
C MET A 49 3.47 3.00 3.27
N PRO A 50 4.04 4.21 3.20
CA PRO A 50 5.42 4.43 3.63
C PRO A 50 5.60 4.07 5.11
N GLU A 51 6.78 3.59 5.47
CA GLU A 51 7.18 3.30 6.84
C GLU A 51 7.05 4.54 7.74
N GLY A 52 6.77 4.30 9.02
CA GLY A 52 6.55 5.37 9.99
C GLY A 52 5.23 6.14 9.81
N PHE A 53 4.41 5.82 8.80
CA PHE A 53 3.08 6.41 8.67
C PHE A 53 2.18 6.00 9.84
N ARG A 54 1.43 6.97 10.38
CA ARG A 54 0.38 6.73 11.38
C ARG A 54 -0.97 6.95 10.72
N ILE A 55 -1.82 5.92 10.72
CA ILE A 55 -3.20 6.03 10.26
C ILE A 55 -4.06 6.48 11.45
N PRO A 56 -4.73 7.64 11.37
CA PRO A 56 -5.74 8.05 12.35
C PRO A 56 -6.86 7.01 12.51
N GLU A 57 -7.39 6.84 13.72
CA GLU A 57 -8.40 5.82 14.03
C GLU A 57 -9.67 5.95 13.17
N ASP A 58 -10.11 7.18 12.89
CA ASP A 58 -11.26 7.46 12.04
C ASP A 58 -11.04 7.01 10.58
N ILE A 59 -9.82 7.16 10.06
CA ILE A 59 -9.44 6.66 8.74
C ILE A 59 -9.32 5.14 8.77
N THR A 60 -8.76 4.54 9.82
CA THR A 60 -8.68 3.09 9.98
C THR A 60 -10.07 2.45 9.94
N GLN A 61 -11.03 2.98 10.71
CA GLN A 61 -12.41 2.50 10.69
C GLN A 61 -13.05 2.63 9.30
N LYS A 62 -12.81 3.75 8.59
CA LYS A 62 -13.29 3.92 7.21
C LYS A 62 -12.72 2.86 6.27
N LEU A 63 -11.42 2.60 6.33
CA LEU A 63 -10.76 1.58 5.52
C LEU A 63 -11.33 0.18 5.78
N CYS A 64 -11.56 -0.18 7.04
CA CYS A 64 -12.19 -1.45 7.40
C CYS A 64 -13.62 -1.56 6.84
N ASN A 65 -14.41 -0.49 6.95
CA ASN A 65 -15.76 -0.44 6.38
C ASN A 65 -15.76 -0.54 4.84
N MET A 66 -14.65 -0.16 4.18
CA MET A 66 -14.44 -0.31 2.74
C MET A 66 -13.98 -1.73 2.33
N GLY A 67 -13.75 -2.63 3.30
CA GLY A 67 -13.28 -3.99 3.06
C GLY A 67 -11.76 -4.12 2.92
N ILE A 68 -10.99 -3.10 3.34
CA ILE A 68 -9.53 -3.19 3.40
C ILE A 68 -9.13 -4.08 4.56
N ASN A 69 -8.41 -5.15 4.23
CA ASN A 69 -7.98 -6.15 5.20
C ASN A 69 -6.50 -6.01 5.52
N TYR A 70 -5.69 -5.57 4.55
CA TYR A 70 -4.23 -5.60 4.68
C TYR A 70 -3.59 -4.22 4.54
N ILE A 71 -2.51 -4.03 5.30
CA ILE A 71 -1.58 -2.91 5.18
C ILE A 71 -0.18 -3.47 4.89
N ILE A 72 0.36 -3.08 3.74
CA ILE A 72 1.74 -3.37 3.37
C ILE A 72 2.57 -2.12 3.63
N THR A 73 3.69 -2.27 4.33
CA THR A 73 4.59 -1.16 4.62
C THR A 73 5.74 -1.18 3.65
N ARG A 74 6.12 -0.01 3.11
CA ARG A 74 7.30 0.14 2.25
C ARG A 74 8.30 1.11 2.86
N PRO A 75 9.61 0.93 2.62
CA PRO A 75 10.61 1.95 2.90
C PRO A 75 10.23 3.30 2.29
N ALA A 76 10.50 4.39 2.99
CA ALA A 76 10.20 5.74 2.54
C ALA A 76 11.46 6.60 2.56
N GLY A 77 12.06 6.86 1.41
CA GLY A 77 13.26 7.68 1.35
C GLY A 77 14.03 7.57 0.04
N ALA A 78 14.88 8.56 -0.22
CA ALA A 78 15.68 8.71 -1.44
C ALA A 78 16.90 7.76 -1.51
N ASP A 79 16.90 6.65 -0.77
CA ASP A 79 17.96 5.65 -0.94
C ASP A 79 17.66 4.80 -2.19
N ILE A 80 17.96 5.42 -3.34
CA ILE A 80 17.71 4.94 -4.70
C ILE A 80 18.35 3.57 -4.96
N SER A 81 19.36 3.21 -4.15
CA SER A 81 20.23 2.06 -4.35
C SER A 81 19.48 0.73 -4.50
N ASN A 82 18.33 0.55 -3.82
CA ASN A 82 17.60 -0.72 -3.79
C ASN A 82 16.11 -0.62 -4.19
N LEU A 83 15.71 0.36 -5.01
CA LEU A 83 14.30 0.58 -5.37
C LEU A 83 13.65 -0.62 -6.08
N GLN A 84 14.39 -1.33 -6.93
CA GLN A 84 13.87 -2.51 -7.62
C GLN A 84 13.59 -3.66 -6.67
N GLU A 85 14.54 -3.98 -5.77
CA GLU A 85 14.38 -5.02 -4.77
C GLU A 85 13.25 -4.68 -3.79
N THR A 86 13.16 -3.42 -3.39
CA THR A 86 12.06 -2.92 -2.54
C THR A 86 10.71 -3.13 -3.21
N ALA A 87 10.58 -2.77 -4.48
CA ALA A 87 9.34 -2.98 -5.23
C ALA A 87 9.00 -4.47 -5.34
N GLU A 88 9.98 -5.34 -5.61
CA GLU A 88 9.78 -6.79 -5.65
C GLU A 88 9.33 -7.36 -4.30
N GLN A 89 9.89 -6.87 -3.20
CA GLN A 89 9.47 -7.26 -1.86
C GLN A 89 8.03 -6.83 -1.57
N ILE A 90 7.61 -5.63 -1.96
CA ILE A 90 6.20 -5.19 -1.83
C ILE A 90 5.25 -6.12 -2.60
N ILE A 91 5.62 -6.55 -3.81
CA ILE A 91 4.81 -7.50 -4.59
C ILE A 91 4.75 -8.86 -3.90
N LYS A 92 5.86 -9.34 -3.35
CA LYS A 92 5.89 -10.57 -2.56
C LYS A 92 5.01 -10.46 -1.31
N ASP A 93 5.03 -9.33 -0.62
CA ASP A 93 4.19 -9.11 0.56
C ASP A 93 2.70 -9.07 0.20
N LEU A 94 2.33 -8.54 -0.97
CA LEU A 94 0.97 -8.64 -1.50
C LEU A 94 0.58 -10.09 -1.83
N ASP A 95 1.52 -10.91 -2.32
CA ASP A 95 1.27 -12.33 -2.61
C ASP A 95 1.05 -13.16 -1.36
N THR A 96 1.77 -12.83 -0.28
CA THR A 96 1.80 -13.60 0.96
C THR A 96 1.09 -12.90 2.11
N ALA A 97 0.30 -11.86 1.82
CA ALA A 97 -0.41 -11.07 2.81
C ALA A 97 -1.22 -11.98 3.73
N ASN A 98 -0.97 -11.86 5.04
CA ASN A 98 -1.54 -12.74 6.05
C ASN A 98 -1.90 -11.95 7.33
N GLU A 99 -2.06 -12.65 8.45
CA GLU A 99 -2.42 -12.06 9.74
C GLU A 99 -1.44 -10.98 10.21
N ASP A 100 -0.14 -11.12 9.92
CA ASP A 100 0.89 -10.13 10.27
C ASP A 100 0.72 -8.82 9.49
N ASN A 101 -0.02 -8.83 8.38
CA ASN A 101 -0.31 -7.67 7.55
C ASN A 101 -1.69 -7.09 7.81
N ARG A 102 -2.47 -7.58 8.79
CA ARG A 102 -3.82 -7.09 8.99
C ARG A 102 -3.86 -5.64 9.44
N LEU A 103 -4.77 -4.88 8.84
CA LEU A 103 -5.04 -3.50 9.24
C LEU A 103 -5.58 -3.41 10.68
N LEU A 104 -6.39 -4.39 11.08
CA LEU A 104 -6.83 -4.57 12.46
C LEU A 104 -6.51 -6.00 12.93
N PRO A 105 -5.99 -6.18 14.14
CA PRO A 105 -5.74 -7.52 14.68
C PRO A 105 -7.05 -8.32 14.71
N ALA A 106 -6.95 -9.64 14.50
CA ALA A 106 -8.10 -10.53 14.66
C ALA A 106 -8.67 -10.37 16.09
N SER A 107 -9.97 -10.07 16.16
CA SER A 107 -10.72 -9.96 17.43
C SER A 107 -10.87 -11.31 18.13
#